data_AF-A0A4R6XS77-F1
#
_entry.id   AF-A0A4R6XS77-F1
#
_cell.length_a   1.000
_cell.length_b   1.000
_cell.length_c   1.000
_cell.angle_alpha   90.00
_cell.angle_beta   90.00
_cell.angle_gamma   90.00
#
_symmetry.space_group_name_H-M   'P 1'
#
loop_
_entity.id
_entity.type
_entity.pdbx_description
1 polymer ?
#
loop_
_entity_poly.entity_id
_entity_poly.type
_entity_poly.pdbx_seq_one_letter_code
_entity_poly.pdbx_strand_id
1 'polypeptide(L)'
;MSTLHLYHWENTVGLKHRIKLMNQEDSLVIYGHVTEAELNAIQGIFTRIGINWYLVNNPNEPHINDNCINHDDWLKLIISNQNCFAWK
;
A
#
# COMPACT_ATOMS: atom_id res chain seq x y z
N MET A 1 -7.65 -12.07 11.54
CA MET A 1 -6.50 -11.40 12.21
C MET A 1 -5.83 -10.59 11.12
N SER A 2 -5.79 -9.26 11.21
CA SER A 2 -5.28 -8.43 10.12
C SER A 2 -3.75 -8.30 10.17
N THR A 3 -3.12 -8.50 9.02
CA THR A 3 -1.68 -8.26 8.82
C THR A 3 -1.48 -6.98 8.03
N LEU A 4 -0.59 -6.12 8.52
CA LEU A 4 -0.10 -4.97 7.76
C LEU A 4 1.11 -5.40 6.92
N HIS A 5 0.96 -5.38 5.61
CA HIS A 5 2.05 -5.63 4.68
C HIS A 5 2.71 -4.31 4.30
N LEU A 6 4.04 -4.26 4.33
CA LEU A 6 4.83 -3.09 3.97
C LEU A 6 5.57 -3.41 2.68
N TYR A 7 5.27 -2.71 1.60
CA TYR A 7 5.92 -2.89 0.31
C TYR A 7 6.79 -1.68 -0.03
N HIS A 8 8.11 -1.89 -0.03
CA HIS A 8 9.00 -0.91 -0.66
C HIS A 8 8.74 -0.93 -2.16
N TRP A 9 8.45 0.23 -2.75
CA TRP A 9 8.14 0.30 -4.18
C TRP A 9 9.34 -0.14 -5.01
N GLU A 10 9.12 -1.15 -5.86
CA GLU A 10 10.07 -1.57 -6.88
C GLU A 10 9.44 -1.56 -8.27
N ASN A 11 8.30 -2.24 -8.43
CA ASN A 11 7.55 -2.31 -9.68
C ASN A 11 6.19 -3.00 -9.48
N THR A 12 5.33 -2.89 -10.50
CA THR A 12 3.98 -3.48 -10.49
C THR A 12 3.97 -5.01 -10.51
N VAL A 13 5.01 -5.67 -11.04
CA VAL A 13 5.08 -7.14 -11.14
C VAL A 13 5.32 -7.74 -9.75
N GLY A 14 6.29 -7.19 -9.01
CA GLY A 14 6.58 -7.55 -7.63
C GLY A 14 5.35 -7.36 -6.75
N LEU A 15 4.72 -6.18 -6.83
CA LEU A 15 3.50 -5.88 -6.09
C LEU A 15 2.38 -6.92 -6.37
N LYS A 16 2.10 -7.23 -7.64
CA LYS A 16 1.06 -8.23 -8.00
C LYS A 16 1.34 -9.61 -7.44
N HIS A 17 2.59 -10.04 -7.37
CA HIS A 17 2.94 -11.33 -6.77
C HIS A 17 2.69 -11.36 -5.27
N ARG A 18 2.98 -10.26 -4.58
CA ARG A 18 2.81 -10.17 -3.13
C ARG A 18 1.35 -10.03 -2.72
N ILE A 19 0.55 -9.27 -3.47
CA ILE A 19 -0.88 -9.11 -3.22
C ILE A 19 -1.61 -10.47 -3.21
N LYS A 20 -1.18 -11.43 -4.04
CA LYS A 20 -1.75 -12.80 -4.06
C LYS A 20 -1.56 -13.58 -2.75
N LEU A 21 -0.65 -13.13 -1.89
CA LEU A 21 -0.37 -13.73 -0.58
C LEU A 21 -1.18 -13.09 0.55
N MET A 22 -1.95 -12.05 0.25
CA MET A 22 -2.74 -11.29 1.22
C MET A 22 -4.16 -11.84 1.33
N ASN A 23 -4.71 -11.77 2.55
CA ASN A 23 -6.14 -12.00 2.79
C ASN A 23 -6.93 -10.70 2.64
N GLN A 24 -8.27 -10.78 2.53
CA GLN A 24 -9.12 -9.59 2.43
C GLN A 24 -9.09 -8.69 3.67
N GLU A 25 -8.82 -9.26 4.85
CA GLU A 25 -8.68 -8.50 6.10
C GLU A 25 -7.33 -7.79 6.23
N ASP A 26 -6.36 -8.11 5.35
CA ASP A 26 -5.03 -7.51 5.41
C ASP A 26 -5.04 -6.10 4.83
N SER A 27 -4.05 -5.32 5.24
CA SER A 27 -3.82 -3.97 4.73
C SER A 27 -2.43 -3.86 4.11
N LEU A 28 -2.28 -3.02 3.09
CA LEU A 28 -1.00 -2.76 2.44
C LEU A 28 -0.56 -1.32 2.64
N VAL A 29 0.70 -1.11 2.98
CA VAL A 29 1.36 0.20 2.90
C VAL A 29 2.44 0.12 1.84
N ILE A 30 2.36 0.98 0.83
CA ILE A 30 3.37 1.17 -0.20
C ILE A 30 4.19 2.40 0.18
N TYR A 31 5.52 2.26 0.23
CA TYR A 31 6.43 3.34 0.56
C TYR A 31 7.63 3.35 -0.39
N GLY A 32 8.33 4.48 -0.45
CA GLY A 32 9.42 4.71 -1.41
C GLY A 32 8.99 5.64 -2.55
N HIS A 33 9.85 5.77 -3.56
CA HIS A 33 9.61 6.70 -4.67
C HIS A 33 8.69 6.07 -5.71
N VAL A 34 7.45 6.54 -5.79
CA VAL A 34 6.48 6.15 -6.83
C VAL A 34 6.30 7.33 -7.78
N THR A 35 6.50 7.12 -9.08
CA THR A 35 6.23 8.13 -10.11
C THR A 35 4.75 8.23 -10.42
N GLU A 36 4.32 9.35 -11.00
CA GLU A 36 2.93 9.57 -11.44
C GLU A 36 2.44 8.49 -12.43
N ALA A 37 3.30 8.08 -13.37
CA ALA A 37 2.96 7.03 -14.34
C ALA A 37 2.68 5.67 -13.65
N GLU A 38 3.43 5.35 -12.60
CA GLU A 38 3.28 4.12 -11.83
C GLU A 38 2.05 4.14 -10.93
N LEU A 39 1.67 5.33 -10.47
CA LEU A 39 0.54 5.54 -9.59
C LEU A 39 -0.78 5.10 -10.23
N ASN A 40 -0.99 5.45 -11.49
CA ASN A 40 -2.13 4.99 -12.28
C ASN A 40 -2.19 3.46 -12.38
N ALA A 41 -1.02 2.80 -12.48
CA ALA A 41 -0.96 1.35 -12.51
C ALA A 41 -1.30 0.74 -11.15
N ILE A 42 -0.89 1.35 -10.04
CA ILE A 42 -1.25 0.95 -8.67
C ILE A 42 -2.77 1.04 -8.48
N GLN A 43 -3.40 2.17 -8.84
CA GLN A 43 -4.85 2.32 -8.76
C GLN A 43 -5.58 1.23 -9.54
N GLY A 44 -5.18 0.97 -10.79
CA GLY A 44 -5.78 -0.06 -11.62
C GLY A 44 -5.67 -1.49 -11.04
N ILE A 45 -4.63 -1.76 -10.24
CA ILE A 45 -4.48 -3.01 -9.50
C ILE A 45 -5.51 -3.07 -8.37
N PHE A 46 -5.60 -2.04 -7.53
CA PHE A 46 -6.43 -2.09 -6.32
C PHE A 46 -7.93 -1.93 -6.55
N THR A 47 -8.35 -1.23 -7.61
CA THR A 47 -9.77 -1.16 -8.03
C THR A 47 -10.38 -2.56 -8.21
N ARG A 48 -9.56 -3.59 -8.48
CA ARG A 48 -10.01 -4.96 -8.73
C ARG A 48 -9.91 -5.89 -7.53
N ILE A 49 -9.13 -5.54 -6.52
CA ILE A 49 -8.66 -6.50 -5.51
C ILE A 49 -9.34 -6.30 -4.15
N GLY A 50 -9.97 -5.14 -3.91
CA GLY A 50 -10.79 -4.92 -2.71
C GLY A 50 -10.01 -4.96 -1.40
N ILE A 51 -8.69 -4.86 -1.46
CA ILE A 51 -7.78 -4.80 -0.30
C ILE A 51 -7.54 -3.34 0.06
N ASN A 52 -7.53 -3.03 1.36
CA ASN A 52 -7.16 -1.72 1.86
C ASN A 52 -5.69 -1.46 1.58
N TRP A 53 -5.39 -0.36 0.89
CA TRP A 53 -4.02 -0.01 0.53
C TRP A 53 -3.77 1.47 0.80
N TYR A 54 -2.54 1.78 1.17
CA TYR A 54 -2.11 3.12 1.52
C TYR A 54 -0.77 3.44 0.85
N LEU A 55 -0.56 4.69 0.50
CA LEU A 55 0.68 5.20 -0.08
C LEU A 55 1.29 6.25 0.82
N VAL A 56 2.55 6.07 1.18
CA VAL A 56 3.24 6.96 2.14
C VAL A 56 3.83 8.18 1.43
N ASN A 57 3.44 9.37 1.89
CA ASN A 57 4.02 10.67 1.50
C ASN A 57 4.23 10.84 -0.01
N ASN A 58 3.17 10.66 -0.81
CA ASN A 58 3.21 11.04 -2.22
C ASN A 58 2.58 12.45 -2.38
N PRO A 59 3.39 13.53 -2.41
CA PRO A 59 2.92 14.89 -2.17
C PRO A 59 2.19 15.55 -3.36
N ASN A 60 2.09 14.89 -4.52
CA ASN A 60 1.81 15.58 -5.78
C ASN A 60 0.47 15.23 -6.46
N GLU A 61 -0.39 14.41 -5.85
CA GLU A 61 -1.55 13.84 -6.55
C GLU A 61 -2.87 14.00 -5.77
N PRO A 62 -3.69 15.03 -6.06
CA PRO A 62 -4.98 15.24 -5.39
C PRO A 62 -6.00 14.13 -5.65
N HIS A 63 -5.77 13.28 -6.65
CA HIS A 63 -6.63 12.16 -7.01
C HIS A 63 -6.43 10.90 -6.15
N ILE A 64 -5.45 10.88 -5.24
CA ILE A 64 -5.18 9.72 -4.33
C ILE A 64 -5.35 10.09 -2.86
N ASN A 65 -5.88 11.27 -2.55
CA ASN A 65 -5.96 11.78 -1.18
C ASN A 65 -6.52 10.78 -0.16
N ASP A 66 -7.48 9.94 -0.53
CA ASP A 66 -8.08 8.97 0.40
C ASP A 66 -7.14 7.80 0.79
N ASN A 67 -6.18 7.45 -0.07
CA ASN A 67 -5.20 6.38 0.20
C ASN A 67 -3.80 6.91 0.51
N CYS A 68 -3.55 8.21 0.36
CA CYS A 68 -2.29 8.82 0.76
C CYS A 68 -2.26 9.04 2.27
N ILE A 69 -1.22 8.52 2.92
CA ILE A 69 -1.01 8.63 4.37
C ILE A 69 0.33 9.30 4.68
N ASN A 70 0.39 9.98 5.82
CA ASN A 70 1.65 10.47 6.38
C ASN A 70 2.26 9.41 7.32
N HIS A 71 3.41 9.74 7.93
CA HIS A 71 4.09 8.85 8.87
C HIS A 71 3.30 8.57 10.14
N ASP A 72 2.53 9.54 10.67
CA ASP A 72 1.73 9.33 11.88
C ASP A 72 0.59 8.35 11.62
N ASP A 73 -0.04 8.44 10.45
CA ASP A 73 -1.07 7.51 10.02
C ASP A 73 -0.50 6.10 9.78
N TRP A 74 0.71 6.00 9.23
CA TRP A 74 1.41 4.72 9.14
C TRP A 74 1.70 4.12 10.53
N LEU A 75 2.15 4.92 11.50
CA LEU A 75 2.35 4.46 12.87
C LEU A 75 1.04 3.93 13.49
N LYS A 76 -0.09 4.61 13.25
CA LYS A 76 -1.41 4.12 13.70
C LYS A 76 -1.75 2.78 13.06
N LEU A 77 -1.46 2.57 11.78
CA LEU A 77 -1.68 1.30 11.10
C LEU A 77 -0.83 0.17 11.68
N ILE A 78 0.43 0.44 12.04
CA ILE A 78 1.31 -0.54 12.68
C ILE A 78 0.72 -0.97 14.04
N ILE A 79 0.22 -0.01 14.82
CA ILE A 79 -0.39 -0.27 16.13
C ILE A 79 -1.73 -1.02 16.01
N SER A 80 -2.52 -0.72 14.98
CA SER A 80 -3.86 -1.30 14.82
C SER A 80 -3.86 -2.73 14.24
N ASN A 81 -2.75 -3.17 13.65
CA ASN A 81 -2.62 -4.51 13.08
C ASN A 81 -1.86 -5.44 14.04
N GLN A 82 -2.27 -6.70 14.08
CA GLN A 82 -1.64 -7.67 14.98
C GLN A 82 -0.26 -8.12 14.50
N ASN A 83 -0.04 -8.12 13.19
CA ASN A 83 1.22 -8.51 12.57
C ASN A 83 1.66 -7.47 11.55
N CYS A 84 2.97 -7.33 11.38
CA CYS A 84 3.58 -6.58 10.29
C CYS A 84 4.48 -7.50 9.47
N PHE A 85 4.35 -7.42 8.14
CA PHE A 85 5.20 -8.17 7.21
C PHE A 85 5.84 -7.23 6.19
N ALA A 86 7.16 -7.11 6.22
CA ALA A 86 7.88 -6.21 5.31
C ALA A 86 8.42 -6.97 4.10
N TRP A 87 7.99 -6.56 2.92
CA TRP A 87 8.56 -6.96 1.64
C TRP A 87 9.63 -5.97 1.22
N LYS A 88 10.82 -6.50 0.97
CA LYS A 88 11.86 -5.84 0.21
C LYS A 88 11.75 -6.28 -1.23
#